data_AF-A0A3M1L1Z1-F1
#
_entry.id   AF-A0A3M1L1Z1-F1
#
_cell.length_a   1.000
_cell.length_b   1.000
_cell.length_c   1.000
_cell.angle_alpha   90.00
_cell.angle_beta   90.00
_cell.angle_gamma   90.00
#
_symmetry.space_group_name_H-M   'P 1'
#
loop_
_entity.id
_entity.type
_entity.pdbx_description
1 polymer ?
#
loop_
_entity_poly.entity_id
_entity_poly.type
_entity_poly.pdbx_seq_one_letter_code
_entity_poly.pdbx_strand_id
1 'polypeptide(L)'
;MNLQQEFKAITLFTPAGDLVYCIDPSRKNRWHSHLCQRLQNILNLPEPPNFLVPAYTATIDCWRDSATQELKILGEIYPPVKRYRYLLNGIFHLPNLTWHIVPWQTETCDPFIIETYRDRFPQ
;
A
#
# COMPACT_ATOMS: atom_id res chain seq x y z
N MET A 1 6.40 -8.35 14.18
CA MET A 1 5.64 -7.12 14.49
C MET A 1 4.75 -7.39 15.70
N ASN A 2 4.72 -6.54 16.72
CA ASN A 2 3.83 -6.76 17.87
C ASN A 2 2.43 -6.27 17.49
N LEU A 3 1.48 -7.20 17.30
CA LEU A 3 0.10 -6.94 16.90
C LEU A 3 -0.74 -6.26 17.99
N GLN A 4 -0.14 -5.70 19.05
CA GLN A 4 -0.85 -5.02 20.15
C GLN A 4 -0.91 -3.50 20.00
N GLN A 5 -0.36 -2.96 18.92
CA GLN A 5 -0.22 -1.53 18.69
C GLN A 5 -1.04 -1.09 17.48
N GLU A 6 -1.59 0.11 17.56
CA GLU A 6 -2.24 0.74 16.41
C GLU A 6 -1.19 1.15 15.38
N PHE A 7 -1.53 1.04 14.11
CA PHE A 7 -0.67 1.48 13.02
C PHE A 7 -1.47 1.71 11.75
N LYS A 8 -0.87 2.45 10.82
CA LYS A 8 -1.27 2.44 9.41
C LYS A 8 -0.13 1.87 8.60
N ALA A 9 -0.44 1.08 7.59
CA ALA A 9 0.56 0.60 6.66
C ALA A 9 0.11 0.80 5.22
N ILE A 10 1.09 0.93 4.33
CA ILE A 10 0.88 0.98 2.90
C ILE A 10 1.98 0.23 2.20
N THR A 11 1.56 -0.51 1.18
CA THR A 11 2.44 -1.16 0.24
C THR A 11 2.16 -0.58 -1.13
N LEU A 12 3.22 -0.28 -1.88
CA LEU A 12 3.16 0.02 -3.29
C LEU A 12 3.90 -1.09 -4.05
N PHE A 13 3.30 -1.54 -5.14
CA PHE A 13 3.94 -2.44 -6.08
C PHE A 13 4.43 -1.68 -7.31
N THR A 14 5.66 -1.96 -7.73
CA THR A 14 6.14 -1.52 -9.04
C THR A 14 5.51 -2.40 -10.13
N PRO A 15 5.37 -1.91 -11.37
CA PRO A 15 4.94 -2.74 -12.49
C PRO A 15 5.83 -3.98 -12.72
N ALA A 16 7.11 -3.89 -12.36
CA ALA A 16 8.06 -5.00 -12.43
C ALA A 16 7.80 -6.09 -11.37
N GLY A 17 7.05 -5.79 -10.32
CA GLY A 17 6.68 -6.74 -9.27
C GLY A 17 7.44 -6.56 -7.96
N ASP A 18 8.33 -5.58 -7.86
CA ASP A 18 8.91 -5.17 -6.59
C ASP A 18 7.85 -4.55 -5.68
N LEU A 19 8.12 -4.55 -4.38
CA LEU A 19 7.27 -3.91 -3.40
C LEU A 19 8.07 -3.00 -2.49
N VAL A 20 7.48 -1.85 -2.16
CA VAL A 20 7.96 -0.96 -1.10
C VAL A 20 6.82 -0.74 -0.14
N TYR A 21 7.09 -0.84 1.16
CA TYR A 21 6.07 -0.64 2.19
C TYR A 21 6.54 0.30 3.28
N CYS A 22 5.58 0.95 3.94
CA CYS A 22 5.79 1.77 5.12
C CYS A 22 4.77 1.38 6.19
N ILE A 23 5.22 1.44 7.44
CA ILE A 23 4.39 1.26 8.63
C ILE A 23 4.54 2.55 9.45
N ASP A 24 3.42 3.24 9.68
CA ASP A 24 3.33 4.41 10.53
C ASP A 24 2.64 4.05 11.84
N PRO A 25 3.39 3.86 12.95
CA PRO A 25 2.82 3.62 14.27
C PRO A 25 2.15 4.88 14.86
N SER A 26 2.39 6.06 14.29
CA SER A 26 1.82 7.33 14.77
C SER A 26 0.49 7.71 14.10
N ARG A 27 0.07 6.94 13.08
CA ARG A 27 -1.18 7.14 12.31
C ARG A 27 -1.39 8.58 11.79
N LYS A 28 -0.33 9.28 11.42
CA LYS A 28 -0.39 10.69 10.97
C LYS A 28 -1.03 10.80 9.59
N ASN A 29 -1.90 11.78 9.37
CA ASN A 29 -2.70 11.96 8.14
C ASN A 29 -1.93 12.11 6.80
N ARG A 30 -0.59 12.19 6.76
CA ARG A 30 0.21 12.42 5.52
C ARG A 30 1.10 11.25 5.11
N TRP A 31 0.82 10.06 5.63
CA TRP A 31 1.61 8.84 5.39
C TRP A 31 1.76 8.48 3.91
N HIS A 32 0.73 8.66 3.08
CA HIS A 32 0.81 8.43 1.62
C HIS A 32 1.85 9.31 0.94
N SER A 33 1.84 10.62 1.20
CA SER A 33 2.78 11.57 0.60
C SER A 33 4.22 11.29 1.03
N HIS A 34 4.41 10.91 2.30
CA HIS A 34 5.74 10.50 2.80
C HIS A 34 6.24 9.24 2.10
N LEU A 35 5.37 8.26 1.83
CA LEU A 35 5.74 7.06 1.10
C LEU A 35 6.12 7.38 -0.36
N CYS A 36 5.31 8.16 -1.07
CA CYS A 36 5.61 8.54 -2.46
C CYS A 36 6.95 9.29 -2.57
N GLN A 37 7.24 10.19 -1.64
CA GLN A 37 8.51 10.90 -1.58
C GLN A 37 9.68 9.96 -1.26
N ARG A 38 9.49 8.96 -0.39
CA ARG A 38 10.51 7.94 -0.11
C ARG A 38 10.81 7.07 -1.33
N LEU A 39 9.77 6.64 -2.05
CA LEU A 39 9.90 5.88 -3.30
C LEU A 39 10.61 6.67 -4.39
N GLN A 40 10.27 7.95 -4.55
CA GLN A 40 10.97 8.84 -5.47
C GLN A 40 12.48 8.80 -5.23
N ASN A 41 12.89 8.92 -3.96
CA ASN A 41 14.30 8.90 -3.59
C ASN A 41 14.96 7.52 -3.79
N ILE A 42 14.27 6.42 -3.46
CA ILE A 42 14.82 5.06 -3.61
C ILE A 42 15.00 4.71 -5.09
N LEU A 43 14.07 5.13 -5.93
CA LEU A 43 14.03 4.84 -7.37
C LEU A 43 14.72 5.91 -8.22
N ASN A 44 15.31 6.94 -7.61
CA ASN A 44 15.89 8.10 -8.28
C ASN A 44 14.96 8.72 -9.35
N LEU A 45 13.66 8.79 -9.05
CA LEU A 45 12.69 9.37 -9.98
C LEU A 45 12.75 10.91 -9.93
N PRO A 46 12.62 11.59 -11.09
CA PRO A 46 12.63 13.05 -11.13
C PRO A 46 11.44 13.67 -10.38
N GLU A 47 10.32 12.94 -10.27
CA GLU A 47 9.09 13.36 -9.58
C GLU A 47 8.47 12.20 -8.79
N PRO A 48 7.65 12.47 -7.74
CA PRO A 48 6.90 11.44 -7.06
C PRO A 48 6.01 10.69 -8.05
N PRO A 49 5.93 9.35 -8.00
CA PRO A 49 5.13 8.57 -8.93
C PRO A 49 3.64 8.67 -8.57
N ASN A 50 3.05 9.84 -8.79
CA ASN A 50 1.63 10.11 -8.55
C ASN A 50 0.73 9.18 -9.39
N PHE A 51 1.24 8.61 -10.48
CA PHE A 51 0.53 7.66 -11.34
C PHE A 51 0.41 6.24 -10.75
N LEU A 52 1.21 5.88 -9.74
CA LEU A 52 1.14 4.55 -9.11
C LEU A 52 0.09 4.46 -8.01
N VAL A 53 -0.37 5.60 -7.52
CA VAL A 53 -1.31 5.70 -6.40
C VAL A 53 -2.65 6.23 -6.95
N PRO A 54 -3.77 5.51 -6.77
CA PRO A 54 -3.95 4.45 -5.80
C PRO A 54 -3.93 3.00 -6.34
N ALA A 55 -3.94 2.79 -7.67
CA ALA A 55 -4.21 1.46 -8.25
C ALA A 55 -3.22 0.34 -7.92
N TYR A 56 -1.97 0.65 -7.57
CA TYR A 56 -0.94 -0.37 -7.29
C TYR A 56 -0.64 -0.47 -5.80
N THR A 57 -1.60 -0.08 -4.96
CA THR A 57 -1.42 -0.04 -3.52
C THR A 57 -2.27 -1.06 -2.76
N ALA A 58 -1.78 -1.41 -1.57
CA ALA A 58 -2.54 -2.08 -0.54
C ALA A 58 -2.31 -1.32 0.79
N THR A 59 -3.37 -1.10 1.56
CA THR A 59 -3.31 -0.33 2.81
C THR A 59 -3.85 -1.16 3.96
N ILE A 60 -3.31 -0.92 5.15
CA ILE A 60 -3.81 -1.51 6.40
C ILE A 60 -4.06 -0.37 7.37
N ASP A 61 -5.25 -0.32 7.93
CA ASP A 61 -5.56 0.50 9.10
C ASP A 61 -5.79 -0.42 10.29
N CYS A 62 -5.04 -0.19 11.35
CA CYS A 62 -5.14 -0.94 12.60
C CYS A 62 -5.37 0.05 13.74
N TRP A 63 -6.51 -0.08 14.42
CA TRP A 63 -6.94 0.87 15.46
C TRP A 63 -7.66 0.14 16.60
N ARG A 64 -7.69 0.75 17.78
CA ARG A 64 -8.56 0.26 18.86
C ARG A 64 -9.95 0.83 18.68
N ASP A 65 -10.93 -0.06 18.66
CA ASP A 65 -12.33 0.33 18.71
C ASP A 65 -12.64 1.00 20.06
N SER A 66 -13.28 2.17 20.02
CA SER A 66 -13.48 2.98 21.22
C SER A 66 -14.45 2.33 22.22
N ALA A 67 -15.42 1.56 21.73
CA ALA A 67 -16.45 0.93 22.55
C ALA A 67 -15.96 -0.38 23.18
N THR A 68 -15.24 -1.20 22.42
CA THR A 68 -14.80 -2.54 22.84
C THR A 68 -13.36 -2.61 23.32
N GLN A 69 -12.55 -1.58 23.03
CA GLN A 69 -11.09 -1.54 23.24
C GLN A 69 -10.33 -2.66 22.51
N GLU A 70 -11.01 -3.41 21.65
CA GLU A 70 -10.41 -4.43 20.80
C GLU A 70 -9.68 -3.79 19.62
N LEU A 71 -8.61 -4.46 19.19
CA LEU A 71 -7.91 -4.06 17.98
C LEU A 71 -8.71 -4.49 16.76
N LYS A 72 -9.07 -3.54 15.90
CA LYS A 72 -9.68 -3.77 14.60
C LYS A 72 -8.64 -3.53 13.52
N ILE A 73 -8.75 -4.31 12.45
CA ILE A 73 -7.84 -4.27 11.31
C ILE A 73 -8.68 -4.25 10.04
N LEU A 74 -8.43 -3.27 9.19
CA LEU A 74 -8.99 -3.17 7.85
C LEU A 74 -7.85 -3.19 6.85
N GLY A 75 -7.82 -4.22 6.01
CA GLY A 75 -6.92 -4.29 4.86
C GLY A 75 -7.69 -3.93 3.60
N GLU A 76 -7.22 -2.94 2.85
CA GLU A 76 -7.77 -2.59 1.54
C GLU A 76 -6.73 -2.87 0.46
N ILE A 77 -7.17 -3.42 -0.67
CA ILE A 77 -6.28 -3.79 -1.77
C ILE A 77 -6.88 -3.41 -3.11
N TYR A 78 -6.08 -2.82 -3.98
CA TYR A 78 -6.54 -2.52 -5.33
C TYR A 78 -6.46 -3.75 -6.26
N PRO A 79 -7.34 -3.85 -7.27
CA PRO A 79 -7.44 -5.02 -8.13
C PRO A 79 -6.14 -5.52 -8.77
N PRO A 80 -5.22 -4.67 -9.28
CA PRO A 80 -3.97 -5.13 -9.90
C PRO A 80 -3.06 -5.90 -8.95
N VAL A 81 -3.09 -5.56 -7.66
CA VAL A 81 -2.19 -6.11 -6.66
C VAL A 81 -2.86 -7.17 -5.77
N LYS A 82 -4.14 -7.47 -6.01
CA LYS A 82 -4.91 -8.47 -5.24
C LYS A 82 -4.25 -9.85 -5.16
N ARG A 83 -3.46 -10.22 -6.18
CA ARG A 83 -2.73 -11.50 -6.25
C ARG A 83 -1.69 -11.64 -5.15
N TYR A 84 -1.20 -10.52 -4.61
CA TYR A 84 -0.17 -10.50 -3.57
C TYR A 84 -0.72 -10.54 -2.14
N ARG A 85 -2.05 -10.70 -1.94
CA ARG A 85 -2.67 -10.69 -0.60
C ARG A 85 -2.02 -11.63 0.42
N TYR A 86 -1.59 -12.82 0.01
CA TYR A 86 -0.94 -13.78 0.91
C TYR A 86 0.50 -13.38 1.26
N LEU A 87 1.22 -12.77 0.31
CA LEU A 87 2.53 -12.18 0.57
C LEU A 87 2.39 -11.04 1.59
N LEU A 88 1.41 -10.16 1.42
CA LEU A 88 1.14 -9.06 2.35
C LEU A 88 0.79 -9.58 3.75
N ASN A 89 -0.03 -10.63 3.85
CA ASN A 89 -0.31 -11.29 5.14
C ASN A 89 0.98 -11.77 5.82
N GLY A 90 1.93 -12.32 5.05
CA GLY A 90 3.26 -12.71 5.55
C GLY A 90 4.09 -11.51 6.03
N ILE A 91 4.23 -10.48 5.20
CA ILE A 91 5.02 -9.27 5.50
C ILE A 91 4.51 -8.61 6.79
N PHE A 92 3.20 -8.43 6.91
CA PHE A 92 2.59 -7.78 8.07
C PHE A 92 2.31 -8.73 9.24
N HIS A 93 2.68 -10.01 9.14
CA HIS A 93 2.42 -11.02 10.17
C HIS A 93 0.92 -11.12 10.54
N LEU A 94 0.05 -10.99 9.53
CA LEU A 94 -1.41 -11.00 9.64
C LEU A 94 -1.99 -12.16 8.81
N PRO A 95 -1.78 -13.43 9.21
CA PRO A 95 -2.13 -14.60 8.39
C PRO A 95 -3.62 -14.68 8.05
N ASN A 96 -4.48 -14.20 8.96
CA ASN A 96 -5.94 -14.29 8.85
C ASN A 96 -6.59 -13.00 8.34
N LEU A 97 -5.82 -12.01 7.88
CA LEU A 97 -6.40 -10.78 7.33
C LEU A 97 -7.10 -11.08 6.01
N THR A 98 -8.40 -10.76 5.98
CA THR A 98 -9.20 -10.71 4.77
C THR A 98 -9.11 -9.31 4.18
N TRP A 99 -8.69 -9.22 2.93
CA TRP A 99 -8.55 -7.95 2.23
C TRP A 99 -9.85 -7.54 1.54
N HIS A 100 -10.27 -6.30 1.78
CA HIS A 100 -11.33 -5.65 1.03
C HIS A 100 -10.78 -5.18 -0.32
N ILE A 101 -11.35 -5.67 -1.42
CA ILE A 101 -10.94 -5.24 -2.76
C ILE A 101 -11.64 -3.91 -3.06
N VAL A 102 -10.85 -2.84 -3.15
CA VAL A 102 -11.37 -1.51 -3.47
C VAL A 102 -11.89 -1.51 -4.91
N PRO A 103 -13.11 -0.99 -5.18
CA PRO A 103 -13.62 -0.89 -6.54
C PRO A 103 -12.69 -0.02 -7.41
N TRP A 104 -12.45 -0.47 -8.64
CA TRP A 104 -11.60 0.25 -9.58
C TRP A 104 -12.24 1.60 -9.94
N GLN A 105 -11.55 2.69 -9.65
CA GLN A 105 -11.95 4.03 -10.09
C GLN A 105 -11.19 4.35 -11.37
N THR A 106 -11.85 4.17 -12.52
CA THR A 106 -11.29 4.42 -13.87
C THR A 106 -10.76 5.85 -14.07
N GLU A 107 -11.22 6.81 -13.27
CA GLU A 107 -10.85 8.23 -13.41
C GLU A 107 -9.43 8.54 -12.88
N THR A 108 -8.84 7.69 -12.04
CA THR A 108 -7.56 7.99 -11.36
C THR A 108 -6.38 7.14 -11.83
N CYS A 109 -6.59 6.10 -12.64
CA CYS A 109 -5.52 5.22 -13.11
C CYS A 109 -5.78 4.71 -14.52
N ASP A 110 -5.06 5.30 -15.48
CA ASP A 110 -4.96 4.78 -16.84
C ASP A 110 -3.86 3.71 -16.89
N PRO A 111 -4.19 2.43 -17.16
CA PRO A 111 -3.21 1.35 -17.30
C PRO A 111 -2.13 1.65 -18.35
N PHE A 112 -2.43 2.45 -19.39
CA PHE A 112 -1.47 2.83 -20.42
C PHE A 112 -0.37 3.73 -19.87
N ILE A 113 -0.68 4.65 -18.94
CA ILE A 113 0.33 5.49 -18.29
C ILE A 113 1.31 4.61 -17.53
N ILE A 114 0.85 3.54 -16.90
CA ILE A 114 1.67 2.68 -16.04
C ILE A 114 2.65 1.85 -16.85
N GLU A 115 2.24 1.34 -18.02
CA GLU A 115 3.13 0.62 -18.93
C GLU A 115 4.27 1.52 -19.43
N THR A 116 4.04 2.83 -19.61
CA THR A 116 5.11 3.77 -20.02
C THR A 116 6.22 3.95 -18.99
N TYR A 117 6.01 3.56 -17.72
CA TYR A 117 7.06 3.58 -16.69
C TYR A 117 7.75 2.23 -16.50
N ARG A 118 7.28 1.16 -17.14
CA ARG A 118 7.80 -0.19 -16.92
C ARG A 118 9.31 -0.29 -17.16
N ASP A 119 9.82 0.32 -18.23
CA ASP A 119 11.24 0.31 -18.58
C ASP A 119 12.11 1.13 -17.61
N ARG A 120 11.49 1.92 -16.71
CA ARG A 120 12.20 2.69 -15.68
C ARG A 120 12.38 1.94 -14.36
N PHE A 121 11.79 0.74 -14.23
CA PHE A 121 12.00 -0.12 -13.08
C PHE A 121 13.03 -1.21 -13.43
N PRO A 122 14.03 -1.46 -12.57
CA PRO A 122 14.94 -2.59 -12.77
C PRO A 122 14.15 -3.91 -12.79
N GLN A 123 14.57 -4.85 -13.65
CA GLN A 123 13.98 -6.19 -13.77
C GLN A 123 14.65 -7.19 -12.82
#